data_AF-N6Y6I9-F1
#
_entry.id   AF-N6Y6I9-F1
#
_cell.length_a   1.000
_cell.length_b   1.000
_cell.length_c   1.000
_cell.angle_alpha   90.00
_cell.angle_beta   90.00
_cell.angle_gamma   90.00
#
_symmetry.space_group_name_H-M   'P 1'
#
loop_
_entity.id
_entity.type
_entity.pdbx_description
1 polymer ?
#
loop_
_entity_poly.entity_id
_entity_poly.type
_entity_poly.pdbx_seq_one_letter_code
_entity_poly.pdbx_strand_id
1 'polypeptide(L)'
;MSFMRALLFMSLFFVLLPAAAQQPAAASGDGVQKPGAEVKPEPPEWRKTEGYRFPAVAKTVEDMQNLAYAMQLREFCANPRVADDFVRERLDRFGAMTGREESCQTLLDY
;
A
#
# COMPACT_ATOMS: atom_id res chain seq x y z
N MET A 1 -41.58 -20.95 5.63
CA MET A 1 -40.39 -20.09 5.80
C MET A 1 -39.10 -20.87 6.09
N SER A 2 -38.97 -22.13 5.62
CA SER A 2 -37.71 -22.92 5.73
C SER A 2 -36.95 -23.05 4.40
N PHE A 3 -37.63 -22.95 3.26
CA PHE A 3 -37.00 -23.09 1.94
C PHE A 3 -36.13 -21.89 1.53
N MET A 4 -36.38 -20.69 2.09
CA MET A 4 -35.62 -19.47 1.75
C MET A 4 -34.31 -19.35 2.54
N ARG A 5 -34.15 -20.08 3.66
CA ARG A 5 -32.88 -20.20 4.39
C ARG A 5 -31.94 -21.25 3.80
N ALA A 6 -32.48 -22.28 3.14
CA ALA A 6 -31.69 -23.32 2.49
C ALA A 6 -30.98 -22.80 1.22
N LEU A 7 -31.61 -21.89 0.46
CA LEU A 7 -30.98 -21.24 -0.70
C LEU A 7 -29.86 -20.25 -0.31
N LEU A 8 -29.89 -19.69 0.90
CA LEU A 8 -28.87 -18.78 1.40
C LEU A 8 -27.60 -19.48 1.92
N PHE A 9 -27.67 -20.79 2.21
CA PHE A 9 -26.49 -21.58 2.60
C PHE A 9 -25.81 -22.27 1.42
N MET A 10 -26.50 -22.46 0.29
CA MET A 10 -25.94 -23.11 -0.90
C MET A 10 -25.13 -22.16 -1.80
N SER A 11 -25.20 -20.85 -1.57
CA SER A 11 -24.38 -19.84 -2.26
C SER A 11 -23.03 -19.57 -1.59
N LEU A 12 -22.80 -20.07 -0.37
CA LEU A 12 -21.58 -19.79 0.40
C LEU A 12 -20.43 -20.80 0.19
N PHE A 13 -20.64 -21.86 -0.59
CA PHE A 13 -19.68 -22.96 -0.71
C PHE A 13 -18.92 -23.03 -2.05
N PHE A 14 -19.10 -22.06 -2.96
CA PHE A 14 -18.45 -22.07 -4.27
C PHE A 14 -17.28 -21.07 -4.44
N VAL A 15 -16.80 -20.47 -3.35
CA VAL A 15 -15.69 -19.47 -3.38
C VAL A 15 -14.37 -20.07 -2.85
N LEU A 16 -14.17 -21.38 -2.99
CA LEU A 16 -12.94 -22.09 -2.62
C LEU A 16 -12.41 -22.91 -3.80
N LEU A 17 -12.28 -22.29 -4.98
CA LEU A 17 -11.37 -22.79 -6.01
C LEU A 17 -9.95 -22.30 -5.69
N PRO A 18 -8.99 -23.18 -5.37
CA PRO A 18 -7.59 -22.80 -5.35
C PRO A 18 -7.16 -22.58 -6.80
N ALA A 19 -6.93 -21.33 -7.17
CA ALA A 19 -6.24 -21.00 -8.41
C ALA A 19 -4.85 -21.64 -8.34
N ALA A 20 -4.63 -22.66 -9.18
CA ALA A 20 -3.36 -23.34 -9.31
C ALA A 20 -2.24 -22.32 -9.58
N ALA A 21 -1.21 -22.38 -8.73
CA ALA A 21 -0.02 -21.56 -8.84
C ALA A 21 0.65 -21.75 -10.21
N GLN A 22 0.55 -20.73 -11.07
CA GLN A 22 1.41 -20.61 -12.24
C GLN A 22 2.74 -20.01 -11.78
N GLN A 23 3.74 -20.88 -11.61
CA GLN A 23 5.14 -20.47 -11.46
C GLN A 23 5.57 -19.72 -12.73
N PRO A 24 6.07 -18.48 -12.65
CA PRO A 24 6.81 -17.91 -13.75
C PRO A 24 8.19 -18.58 -13.78
N ALA A 25 8.49 -19.23 -14.90
CA ALA A 25 9.81 -19.71 -15.21
C ALA A 25 10.81 -18.54 -15.22
N ALA A 26 11.94 -18.73 -14.56
CA ALA A 26 13.06 -17.81 -14.58
C ALA A 26 13.56 -17.62 -16.02
N ALA A 27 13.46 -16.39 -16.53
CA ALA A 27 14.19 -15.96 -17.72
C ALA A 27 15.41 -15.17 -17.25
N SER A 28 16.56 -15.84 -17.29
CA SER A 28 17.88 -15.24 -17.24
C SER A 28 18.13 -14.50 -18.56
N GLY A 29 18.65 -13.28 -18.51
CA GLY A 29 19.17 -12.60 -19.70
C GLY A 29 19.21 -11.09 -19.57
N ASP A 30 20.42 -10.58 -19.34
CA ASP A 30 20.78 -9.17 -19.26
C ASP A 30 20.17 -8.31 -20.38
N GLY A 31 19.48 -7.26 -19.96
CA GLY A 31 19.16 -6.11 -20.78
C GLY A 31 18.82 -4.98 -19.84
N VAL A 32 19.74 -4.03 -19.65
CA VAL A 32 19.44 -2.75 -19.00
C VAL A 32 18.43 -2.02 -19.88
N GLN A 33 17.16 -2.33 -19.66
CA GLN A 33 16.05 -1.63 -20.25
C GLN A 33 15.88 -0.35 -19.44
N LYS A 34 16.16 0.79 -20.07
CA LYS A 34 15.63 2.10 -19.62
C LYS A 34 14.18 1.85 -19.20
N PRO A 35 13.72 2.28 -18.01
CA PRO A 35 12.33 2.12 -17.65
C PRO A 35 11.51 2.82 -18.73
N GLY A 36 10.89 2.02 -19.61
CA GLY A 36 9.87 2.50 -20.50
C GLY A 36 8.84 3.15 -19.61
N ALA A 37 8.35 4.33 -20.00
CA ALA A 37 7.27 4.99 -19.27
C ALA A 37 6.13 3.99 -19.14
N GLU A 38 6.05 3.36 -17.97
CA GLU A 38 5.01 2.42 -17.65
C GLU A 38 3.71 3.20 -17.76
N VAL A 39 2.84 2.78 -18.67
CA VAL A 39 1.56 3.41 -18.88
C VAL A 39 0.77 3.20 -17.61
N LYS A 40 0.80 4.19 -16.72
CA LYS A 40 0.04 4.15 -15.48
C LYS A 40 -1.44 4.01 -15.86
N PRO A 41 -2.17 3.06 -15.24
CA PRO A 41 -3.59 2.90 -15.51
C PRO A 41 -4.30 4.22 -15.25
N GLU A 42 -5.26 4.55 -16.11
CA GLU A 42 -6.06 5.77 -15.94
C GLU A 42 -6.78 5.71 -14.58
N PRO A 43 -6.72 6.78 -13.78
CA PRO A 43 -7.40 6.80 -12.49
C PRO A 43 -8.93 6.66 -12.71
N PRO A 44 -9.63 5.94 -11.82
CA PRO A 44 -11.08 5.81 -11.90
C PRO A 44 -11.77 7.17 -11.78
N GLU A 45 -12.99 7.30 -12.32
CA GLU A 45 -13.74 8.56 -12.38
C GLU A 45 -13.83 9.31 -11.03
N TRP A 46 -13.94 8.62 -9.90
CA TRP A 46 -14.02 9.26 -8.59
C TRP A 46 -12.67 9.80 -8.07
N ARG A 47 -11.56 9.46 -8.71
CA ARG A 47 -10.18 9.93 -8.44
C ARG A 47 -9.68 10.97 -9.45
N LYS A 48 -10.46 11.24 -10.47
CA LYS A 48 -10.18 12.25 -11.49
C LYS A 48 -10.18 13.64 -10.86
N THR A 49 -9.08 14.37 -11.00
CA THR A 49 -8.86 15.71 -10.42
C THR A 49 -8.54 16.75 -11.50
N GLU A 50 -8.93 16.48 -12.75
CA GLU A 50 -8.71 17.41 -13.87
C GLU A 50 -9.37 18.77 -13.56
N GLY A 51 -8.65 19.86 -13.86
CA GLY A 51 -9.08 21.21 -13.53
C GLY A 51 -8.67 21.69 -12.12
N TYR A 52 -8.16 20.81 -11.25
CA TYR A 52 -7.56 21.22 -9.99
C TYR A 52 -6.17 21.84 -10.25
N ARG A 53 -6.06 23.15 -10.01
CA ARG A 53 -4.85 23.95 -10.32
C ARG A 53 -3.62 23.54 -9.50
N PHE A 54 -3.85 22.95 -8.34
CA PHE A 54 -2.80 22.50 -7.43
C PHE A 54 -2.76 20.98 -7.53
N PRO A 55 -1.84 20.35 -8.29
CA PRO A 55 -1.83 18.89 -8.43
C PRO A 55 -1.88 18.21 -7.06
N ALA A 56 -2.49 17.01 -7.01
CA ALA A 56 -2.80 16.27 -5.79
C ALA A 56 -1.63 16.32 -4.80
N VAL A 57 -1.75 17.22 -3.83
CA VAL A 57 -0.87 17.43 -2.69
C VAL A 57 0.57 17.80 -3.09
N ALA A 58 0.89 19.11 -3.05
CA ALA A 58 2.29 19.51 -3.02
C ALA A 58 2.98 18.78 -1.86
N LYS A 59 4.10 18.11 -2.12
CA LYS A 59 4.85 17.29 -1.15
C LYS A 59 4.93 17.91 0.26
N THR A 60 5.11 19.22 0.35
CA THR A 60 5.13 19.96 1.62
C THR A 60 3.85 19.80 2.46
N VAL A 61 2.66 19.83 1.84
CA VAL A 61 1.39 19.68 2.56
C VAL A 61 1.24 18.25 3.08
N GLU A 62 1.63 17.26 2.28
CA GLU A 62 1.64 15.85 2.68
C GLU A 62 2.58 15.63 3.87
N ASP A 63 3.80 16.15 3.79
CA ASP A 63 4.79 16.04 4.84
C ASP A 63 4.27 16.69 6.14
N MET A 64 3.65 17.88 6.06
CA MET A 64 3.06 18.56 7.23
C MET A 64 1.88 17.80 7.83
N GLN A 65 1.02 17.18 7.01
CA GLN A 65 -0.13 16.41 7.50
C GLN A 65 0.30 15.12 8.21
N ASN A 66 1.42 14.54 7.77
CA ASN A 66 1.94 13.28 8.30
C ASN A 66 3.01 13.47 9.40
N LEU A 67 3.50 14.69 9.61
CA LEU A 67 4.61 14.99 10.53
C LEU A 67 4.40 14.45 11.94
N ALA A 68 3.22 14.66 12.52
CA ALA A 68 2.94 14.20 13.89
C ALA A 68 3.08 12.68 14.02
N TYR A 69 2.63 11.94 13.00
CA TYR A 69 2.72 10.49 13.02
C TYR A 69 4.16 10.02 12.76
N ALA A 70 4.88 10.68 11.85
CA ALA A 70 6.30 10.42 11.64
C ALA A 70 7.12 10.63 12.93
N MET A 71 6.86 11.71 13.68
CA MET A 71 7.51 11.96 14.98
C MET A 71 7.23 10.83 15.99
N GLN A 72 5.99 10.36 16.08
CA GLN A 72 5.66 9.25 16.97
C GLN A 72 6.41 7.95 16.59
N LEU A 73 6.53 7.66 15.29
CA LEU A 73 7.26 6.49 14.83
C LEU A 73 8.77 6.61 15.11
N ARG A 74 9.34 7.82 15.05
CA ARG A 74 10.73 8.07 15.47
C ARG A 74 10.96 7.68 16.93
N GLU A 75 10.02 8.01 17.81
CA GLU A 75 10.10 7.61 19.23
C GLU A 75 10.09 6.09 19.41
N PHE A 76 9.29 5.38 18.62
CA PHE A 76 9.29 3.91 18.64
C PHE A 76 10.60 3.32 18.13
N CYS A 77 11.14 3.86 17.04
CA CYS A 77 12.44 3.47 16.50
C CYS A 77 13.60 3.70 17.50
N ALA A 78 13.52 4.75 18.32
CA ALA A 78 14.54 5.08 19.31
C ALA A 78 14.39 4.30 20.63
N ASN A 79 13.25 3.65 20.87
CA ASN A 79 12.95 3.00 22.14
C ASN A 79 13.18 1.48 22.06
N PRO A 80 14.26 0.94 22.67
CA PRO A 80 14.58 -0.48 22.59
C PRO A 80 13.61 -1.39 23.36
N ARG A 81 12.65 -0.81 24.10
CA ARG A 81 11.58 -1.58 24.76
C ARG A 81 10.43 -1.89 23.82
N VAL A 82 10.35 -1.23 22.67
CA VAL A 82 9.34 -1.50 21.65
C VAL A 82 9.88 -2.60 20.74
N ALA A 83 9.06 -3.60 20.46
CA ALA A 83 9.47 -4.74 19.66
C ALA A 83 9.61 -4.38 18.16
N ASP A 84 10.63 -4.95 17.50
CA ASP A 84 10.96 -4.63 16.10
C ASP A 84 9.85 -4.99 15.10
N ASP A 85 9.09 -6.04 15.37
CA ASP A 85 7.94 -6.45 14.57
C ASP A 85 6.82 -5.41 14.61
N PHE A 86 6.53 -4.85 15.81
CA PHE A 86 5.59 -3.76 15.96
C PHE A 86 6.05 -2.52 15.19
N VAL A 87 7.33 -2.14 15.29
CA VAL A 87 7.86 -0.97 14.56
C VAL A 87 7.74 -1.17 13.05
N ARG A 88 8.08 -2.36 12.55
CA ARG A 88 7.95 -2.70 11.11
C ARG A 88 6.52 -2.61 10.62
N GLU A 89 5.56 -3.19 11.33
CA GLU A 89 4.13 -3.12 10.94
C GLU A 89 3.65 -1.65 10.83
N ARG A 90 4.10 -0.79 11.76
CA ARG A 90 3.71 0.62 11.75
C ARG A 90 4.35 1.39 10.60
N LEU A 91 5.62 1.11 10.29
CA LEU A 91 6.31 1.68 9.14
C LEU A 91 5.63 1.25 7.82
N ASP A 92 5.31 -0.03 7.67
CA ASP A 92 4.62 -0.54 6.48
C ASP A 92 3.26 0.14 6.27
N ARG A 93 2.49 0.28 7.36
CA ARG A 93 1.21 0.97 7.31
C ARG A 93 1.36 2.46 7.01
N PHE A 94 2.39 3.10 7.55
CA PHE A 94 2.67 4.51 7.26
C PHE A 94 3.07 4.71 5.80
N GLY A 95 3.95 3.86 5.28
CA GLY A 95 4.33 3.86 3.88
C GLY A 95 3.17 3.62 2.92
N ALA A 96 2.23 2.74 3.28
CA ALA A 96 1.01 2.55 2.50
C ALA A 96 0.10 3.79 2.45
N MET A 97 0.13 4.66 3.46
CA MET A 97 -0.64 5.92 3.49
C MET A 97 0.03 7.03 2.69
N THR A 98 1.37 7.11 2.72
CA THR A 98 2.16 8.15 2.04
C THR A 98 2.61 7.74 0.63
N GLY A 99 2.39 6.48 0.25
CA GLY A 99 2.89 5.93 -1.01
C GLY A 99 4.41 5.86 -1.08
N ARG A 100 5.10 5.87 0.06
CA ARG A 100 6.56 5.81 0.19
C ARG A 100 6.97 4.51 0.89
N GLU A 101 8.20 4.08 0.66
CA GLU A 101 8.83 3.07 1.51
C GLU A 101 9.40 3.75 2.75
N GLU A 102 8.94 3.37 3.93
CA GLU A 102 9.31 4.02 5.18
C GLU A 102 10.19 3.13 6.05
N SER A 103 11.23 3.74 6.62
CA SER A 103 12.15 3.14 7.57
C SER A 103 12.42 4.13 8.71
N CYS A 104 13.00 3.65 9.81
CA CYS A 104 13.41 4.54 10.90
C CYS A 104 14.34 5.69 10.44
N GLN A 105 15.07 5.51 9.35
CA GLN A 105 15.93 6.54 8.77
C GLN A 105 15.16 7.57 7.93
N THR A 106 14.27 7.12 7.04
CA THR A 106 13.48 8.02 6.15
C THR A 106 12.52 8.89 6.94
N LEU A 107 12.13 8.43 8.13
CA LEU A 107 11.34 9.23 9.03
C LEU A 107 12.02 10.53 9.41
N LEU A 108 13.36 10.64 9.41
CA LEU A 108 14.11 11.85 9.77
C LEU A 108 13.95 13.01 8.78
N ASP A 109 13.46 12.73 7.57
CA ASP A 109 13.30 13.71 6.48
C ASP A 109 11.94 14.43 6.48
N TYR A 110 11.05 14.08 7.43
CA TYR A 110 9.77 14.75 7.68
C TYR A 110 9.92 15.99 8.57
#